data_AF-A0A1B6G2Y3-F1
#
_entry.id   AF-A0A1B6G2Y3-F1
#
_cell.length_a   1.000
_cell.length_b   1.000
_cell.length_c   1.000
_cell.angle_alpha   90.00
_cell.angle_beta   90.00
_cell.angle_gamma   90.00
#
_symmetry.space_group_name_H-M   'P 1'
#
loop_
_entity.id
_entity.type
_entity.pdbx_description
1 polymer ?
#
loop_
_entity_poly.entity_id
_entity_poly.type
_entity_poly.pdbx_seq_one_letter_code
_entity_poly.pdbx_strand_id
1 'polypeptide(L)'
;LCPIMWLGSPKDMKWVAVISVGTVLSVSVLTWTSLLTAEPIVSPHIPGPSWEAFCIAYGILAFQFDIHPVILTVQVDMAEKKKLGHAILGAFSVTGSLFLVTCLIAFFRFGDSVRYNLLQGLPPSRALLADELLVTVQICLSMVVSGTALFQDVEHKLGVPKEFTWKRCVVRSSLVLLAVLLGETVPRFDLVMGLIGGALTGPLMFILPPLFYARLRAMQPQPVMVAVGGTTFRGLRSNLVTILDIHTTVDGFEDLRSQALSADNYGTFVNTNKASPHHRDEIFDSPRAHLLQNASYFREQ
;
A
#
# COMPACT_ATOMS: atom_id res chain seq x y z
N LEU A 1 -12.76 -20.89 5.25
CA LEU A 1 -12.43 -19.84 4.26
C LEU A 1 -13.63 -19.45 3.40
N CYS A 2 -14.12 -20.30 2.49
CA CYS A 2 -15.18 -19.93 1.53
C CYS A 2 -16.48 -19.33 2.13
N PRO A 3 -17.09 -19.86 3.21
CA PRO A 3 -18.35 -19.30 3.73
C PRO A 3 -18.18 -17.88 4.32
N ILE A 4 -17.04 -17.62 4.97
CA ILE A 4 -16.71 -16.31 5.56
C ILE A 4 -16.46 -15.28 4.45
N MET A 5 -15.92 -15.72 3.31
CA MET A 5 -15.63 -14.88 2.15
C MET A 5 -16.85 -14.60 1.27
N TRP A 6 -17.96 -15.31 1.47
CA TRP A 6 -19.18 -15.09 0.70
C TRP A 6 -20.03 -13.96 1.27
N LEU A 7 -19.98 -13.71 2.58
CA LEU A 7 -20.69 -12.61 3.22
C LEU A 7 -20.33 -11.28 2.54
N GLY A 8 -21.35 -10.61 1.99
CA GLY A 8 -21.22 -9.30 1.37
C GLY A 8 -20.63 -8.30 2.36
N SER A 9 -19.81 -7.39 1.83
CA SER A 9 -19.10 -6.27 2.49
C SER A 9 -19.49 -6.14 3.96
N PRO A 10 -18.60 -6.44 4.92
CA PRO A 10 -18.98 -6.56 6.31
C PRO A 10 -19.66 -5.25 6.72
N LYS A 11 -20.97 -5.30 6.96
CA LYS A 11 -21.73 -4.18 7.51
C LYS A 11 -21.15 -3.74 8.88
N ASP A 12 -20.28 -4.60 9.44
CA ASP A 12 -19.56 -4.52 10.70
C ASP A 12 -18.03 -4.70 10.55
N MET A 13 -17.38 -4.11 9.54
CA MET A 13 -15.90 -4.21 9.33
C MET A 13 -15.08 -3.87 10.59
N LYS A 14 -15.60 -2.98 11.44
CA LYS A 14 -14.96 -2.56 12.70
C LYS A 14 -14.73 -3.74 13.65
N TRP A 15 -15.71 -4.63 13.81
CA TRP A 15 -15.60 -5.77 14.71
C TRP A 15 -14.60 -6.80 14.20
N VAL A 16 -14.61 -7.06 12.89
CA VAL A 16 -13.63 -7.96 12.24
C VAL A 16 -12.21 -7.40 12.38
N ALA A 17 -12.03 -6.08 12.19
CA ALA A 17 -10.74 -5.42 12.35
C ALA A 17 -10.24 -5.50 13.81
N VAL A 18 -11.09 -5.22 14.79
CA VAL A 18 -10.73 -5.31 16.22
C VAL A 18 -10.35 -6.73 16.62
N ILE A 19 -11.13 -7.73 16.20
CA ILE A 19 -10.83 -9.15 16.46
C ILE A 19 -9.50 -9.54 15.80
N SER A 20 -9.25 -9.08 14.57
CA SER A 20 -7.98 -9.33 13.89
C SER A 20 -6.80 -8.71 14.64
N VAL A 21 -6.90 -7.47 15.12
CA VAL A 21 -5.82 -6.84 15.89
C VAL A 21 -5.55 -7.60 17.18
N GLY A 22 -6.60 -7.99 17.91
CA GLY A 22 -6.47 -8.81 19.12
C GLY A 22 -5.78 -10.15 18.82
N THR A 23 -6.17 -10.80 17.72
CA THR A 23 -5.60 -12.08 17.29
C THR A 23 -4.12 -11.94 16.92
N VAL A 24 -3.71 -10.89 16.19
CA VAL A 24 -2.29 -10.60 15.88
C VAL A 24 -1.45 -10.42 17.15
N LEU A 25 -1.96 -9.67 18.12
CA LEU A 25 -1.25 -9.44 19.37
C LEU A 25 -1.12 -10.74 20.17
N SER A 26 -2.18 -11.54 20.25
CA SER A 26 -2.16 -12.84 20.91
C SER A 26 -1.18 -13.82 20.24
N VAL A 27 -1.17 -13.89 18.90
CA VAL A 27 -0.18 -14.67 18.14
C VAL A 27 1.23 -14.20 18.49
N SER A 28 1.49 -12.89 18.44
CA SER A 28 2.83 -12.36 18.72
C SER A 28 3.34 -12.77 20.11
N VAL A 29 2.48 -12.68 21.13
CA VAL A 29 2.81 -13.09 22.50
C VAL A 29 3.04 -14.60 22.61
N LEU A 30 2.21 -15.43 21.95
CA LEU A 30 2.37 -16.88 21.94
C LEU A 30 3.63 -17.32 21.20
N THR A 31 3.96 -16.67 20.08
CA THR A 31 5.21 -16.89 19.35
C THR A 31 6.41 -16.53 20.21
N TRP A 32 6.42 -15.38 20.88
CA TRP A 32 7.50 -15.01 21.81
C TRP A 32 7.61 -16.00 22.97
N THR A 33 6.48 -16.43 23.54
CA THR A 33 6.46 -17.46 24.59
C THR A 33 7.06 -18.77 24.10
N SER A 34 6.69 -19.21 22.89
CA SER A 34 7.19 -20.44 22.28
C SER A 34 8.68 -20.36 21.97
N LEU A 35 9.17 -19.20 21.51
CA LEU A 35 10.59 -18.95 21.28
C LEU A 35 11.42 -18.94 22.58
N LEU A 36 10.90 -18.33 23.64
CA LEU A 36 11.60 -18.19 24.92
C LEU A 36 11.62 -19.50 25.71
N THR A 37 10.57 -20.31 25.60
CA THR A 37 10.47 -21.61 26.29
C THR A 37 11.16 -22.74 25.54
N ALA A 38 11.36 -22.59 24.23
CA ALA A 38 12.08 -23.56 23.44
C ALA A 38 13.58 -23.58 23.79
N GLU A 39 14.11 -24.78 23.98
CA GLU A 39 15.54 -25.02 24.10
C GLU A 39 16.13 -25.31 22.71
N PRO A 40 17.13 -24.54 22.25
CA PRO A 40 17.79 -24.77 21.00
C PRO A 40 18.62 -26.04 21.12
N ILE A 41 18.47 -26.89 20.11
CA ILE A 41 19.12 -28.20 20.03
C ILE A 41 20.63 -28.05 19.82
N VAL A 42 21.05 -26.92 19.25
CA VAL A 42 22.44 -26.60 18.91
C VAL A 42 22.77 -25.20 19.44
N SER A 43 24.01 -24.99 19.90
CA SER A 43 24.47 -23.65 20.29
C SER A 43 24.31 -22.68 19.12
N PRO A 44 23.76 -21.47 19.34
CA PRO A 44 23.48 -20.54 18.26
C PRO A 44 24.79 -20.10 17.60
N HIS A 45 24.96 -20.46 16.35
CA HIS A 45 26.00 -19.88 15.49
C HIS A 45 25.42 -18.65 14.82
N ILE A 46 26.16 -17.53 14.88
CA ILE A 46 25.77 -16.29 14.22
C ILE A 46 26.48 -16.25 12.87
N PRO A 47 25.75 -16.41 11.74
CA PRO A 47 26.36 -16.39 10.42
C PRO A 47 26.86 -14.98 10.09
N GLY A 48 27.93 -14.91 9.30
CA GLY A 48 28.43 -13.65 8.74
C GLY A 48 27.47 -13.07 7.70
N PRO A 49 27.56 -11.76 7.40
CA PRO A 49 26.69 -11.13 6.40
C PRO A 49 26.96 -11.70 5.00
N SER A 50 25.93 -12.21 4.33
CA SER A 50 26.00 -12.66 2.94
C SER A 50 25.16 -11.76 2.03
N TRP A 51 25.65 -11.52 0.82
CA TRP A 51 24.94 -10.68 -0.16
C TRP A 51 23.63 -11.32 -0.61
N GLU A 52 23.61 -12.64 -0.77
CA GLU A 52 22.41 -13.39 -1.14
C GLU A 52 21.31 -13.27 -0.08
N ALA A 53 21.64 -13.47 1.21
CA ALA A 53 20.69 -13.32 2.29
C ALA A 53 20.18 -11.87 2.40
N PHE A 54 21.05 -10.89 2.15
CA PHE A 54 20.65 -9.49 2.11
C PHE A 54 19.63 -9.20 1.01
N CYS A 55 19.85 -9.68 -0.21
CA CYS A 55 18.91 -9.50 -1.33
C CYS A 55 17.57 -10.19 -1.08
N ILE A 56 17.58 -11.43 -0.54
CA ILE A 56 16.35 -12.16 -0.20
C ILE A 56 15.61 -11.45 0.92
N ALA A 57 16.30 -11.03 1.99
CA ALA A 57 15.71 -10.30 3.10
C ALA A 57 15.10 -8.96 2.64
N TYR A 58 15.77 -8.23 1.75
CA TYR A 58 15.21 -7.02 1.15
C TYR A 58 13.91 -7.30 0.41
N GLY A 59 13.86 -8.35 -0.42
CA GLY A 59 12.65 -8.75 -1.13
C GLY A 59 11.51 -9.11 -0.17
N ILE A 60 11.78 -9.89 0.88
CA ILE A 60 10.78 -10.26 1.89
C ILE A 60 10.28 -9.01 2.63
N LEU A 61 11.17 -8.09 3.01
CA LEU A 61 10.78 -6.83 3.65
C LEU A 61 9.95 -5.94 2.73
N ALA A 62 10.30 -5.86 1.44
CA ALA A 62 9.51 -5.11 0.45
C ALA A 62 8.11 -5.70 0.31
N PHE A 63 7.98 -7.03 0.24
CA PHE A 63 6.68 -7.71 0.24
C PHE A 63 5.90 -7.44 1.53
N GLN A 64 6.58 -7.49 2.69
CA GLN A 64 5.94 -7.36 3.99
C GLN A 64 5.30 -5.99 4.23
N PHE A 65 5.90 -4.94 3.68
CA PHE A 65 5.38 -3.58 3.78
C PHE A 65 4.50 -3.19 2.57
N ASP A 66 4.14 -4.14 1.71
CA ASP A 66 3.18 -3.92 0.63
C ASP A 66 1.75 -3.78 1.18
N ILE A 67 1.32 -2.53 1.36
CA ILE A 67 -0.03 -2.22 1.84
C ILE A 67 -0.90 -1.57 0.76
N HIS A 68 -0.35 -1.32 -0.44
CA HIS A 68 -0.99 -0.57 -1.53
C HIS A 68 -2.43 -1.01 -1.84
N PRO A 69 -2.75 -2.30 -2.03
CA PRO A 69 -4.12 -2.71 -2.34
C PRO A 69 -5.10 -2.45 -1.17
N VAL A 70 -4.61 -2.47 0.07
CA VAL A 70 -5.43 -2.27 1.27
C VAL A 70 -5.60 -0.78 1.59
N ILE A 71 -4.61 0.08 1.29
CA ILE A 71 -4.68 1.53 1.53
C ILE A 71 -5.94 2.12 0.90
N LEU A 72 -6.26 1.79 -0.36
CA LEU A 72 -7.42 2.37 -1.04
C LEU A 72 -8.73 1.96 -0.33
N THR A 73 -8.86 0.70 0.05
CA THR A 73 -10.04 0.22 0.77
C THR A 73 -10.19 0.88 2.15
N VAL A 74 -9.08 1.03 2.89
CA VAL A 74 -9.07 1.71 4.19
C VAL A 74 -9.39 3.19 4.03
N GLN A 75 -8.84 3.86 3.02
CA GLN A 75 -9.10 5.28 2.76
C GLN A 75 -10.57 5.55 2.41
N VAL A 76 -11.24 4.62 1.72
CA VAL A 76 -12.68 4.73 1.43
C VAL A 76 -13.52 4.52 2.71
N ASP A 77 -13.07 3.65 3.61
CA ASP A 77 -13.76 3.34 4.88
C ASP A 77 -13.49 4.37 6.01
N MET A 78 -12.40 5.14 5.91
CA MET A 78 -12.05 6.18 6.89
C MET A 78 -13.02 7.37 6.87
N ALA A 79 -13.52 7.74 8.06
CA ALA A 79 -14.32 8.96 8.25
C ALA A 79 -13.55 10.23 7.87
N GLU A 80 -12.25 10.29 8.20
CA GLU A 80 -11.38 11.44 7.92
C GLU A 80 -10.18 11.04 7.05
N LYS A 81 -10.34 11.12 5.73
CA LYS A 81 -9.31 10.72 4.74
C LYS A 81 -7.99 11.49 4.87
N LYS A 82 -8.03 12.74 5.36
CA LYS A 82 -6.84 13.59 5.59
C LYS A 82 -5.88 13.00 6.63
N LYS A 83 -6.34 12.11 7.53
CA LYS A 83 -5.53 11.48 8.60
C LYS A 83 -4.86 10.16 8.18
N LEU A 84 -5.05 9.71 6.93
CA LEU A 84 -4.53 8.43 6.44
C LEU A 84 -3.02 8.26 6.67
N GLY A 85 -2.22 9.31 6.43
CA GLY A 85 -0.77 9.26 6.63
C GLY A 85 -0.35 8.94 8.07
N HIS A 86 -1.04 9.52 9.06
CA HIS A 86 -0.78 9.24 10.48
C HIS A 86 -1.19 7.82 10.86
N ALA A 87 -2.31 7.33 10.30
CA ALA A 87 -2.75 5.96 10.52
C ALA A 87 -1.76 4.94 9.93
N ILE A 88 -1.27 5.18 8.71
CA ILE A 88 -0.26 4.32 8.06
C ILE A 88 1.04 4.33 8.86
N LEU A 89 1.54 5.50 9.28
CA LEU A 89 2.76 5.60 10.06
C LEU A 89 2.65 4.83 11.39
N GLY A 90 1.53 4.97 12.09
CA GLY A 90 1.25 4.21 13.31
C GLY A 90 1.22 2.71 13.06
N ALA A 91 0.52 2.27 12.00
CA ALA A 91 0.43 0.85 11.63
C ALA A 91 1.81 0.25 11.30
N PHE A 92 2.64 0.96 10.54
CA PHE A 92 4.00 0.52 10.23
C PHE A 92 4.90 0.52 11.46
N SER A 93 4.79 1.52 12.34
CA SER A 93 5.57 1.55 13.58
C SER A 93 5.27 0.34 14.46
N VAL A 94 3.98 0.05 14.72
CA VAL A 94 3.57 -1.08 15.56
C VAL A 94 4.01 -2.41 14.94
N THR A 95 3.70 -2.60 13.66
CA THR A 95 4.01 -3.84 12.94
C THR A 95 5.52 -4.07 12.84
N GLY A 96 6.28 -3.00 12.55
CA GLY A 96 7.74 -3.04 12.51
C GLY A 96 8.34 -3.39 13.88
N SER A 97 7.81 -2.84 14.97
CA SER A 97 8.24 -3.21 16.32
C SER A 97 7.98 -4.68 16.65
N LEU A 98 6.80 -5.22 16.31
CA LEU A 98 6.47 -6.64 16.53
C LEU A 98 7.43 -7.56 15.78
N PHE A 99 7.73 -7.25 14.51
CA PHE A 99 8.69 -8.04 13.75
C PHE A 99 10.11 -7.89 14.28
N LEU A 100 10.53 -6.70 14.67
CA LEU A 100 11.85 -6.46 15.25
C LEU A 100 12.06 -7.29 16.51
N VAL A 101 11.10 -7.27 17.45
CA VAL A 101 11.17 -8.06 18.69
C VAL A 101 11.26 -9.56 18.37
N THR A 102 10.41 -10.04 17.45
CA THR A 102 10.40 -11.46 17.04
C THR A 102 11.74 -11.87 16.41
N CYS A 103 12.29 -11.04 15.52
CA CYS A 103 13.57 -11.29 14.88
C CYS A 103 14.72 -11.31 15.88
N LEU A 104 14.75 -10.37 16.84
CA LEU A 104 15.79 -10.31 17.86
C LEU A 104 15.77 -11.57 18.74
N ILE A 105 14.59 -11.99 19.22
CA ILE A 105 14.46 -13.20 20.04
C ILE A 105 14.93 -14.43 19.24
N ALA A 106 14.46 -14.60 18.01
CA ALA A 106 14.83 -15.72 17.16
C ALA A 106 16.33 -15.74 16.85
N PHE A 107 16.90 -14.58 16.50
CA PHE A 107 18.33 -14.43 16.18
C PHE A 107 19.23 -14.76 17.36
N PHE A 108 18.96 -14.21 18.54
CA PHE A 108 19.80 -14.47 19.72
C PHE A 108 19.66 -15.90 20.26
N ARG A 109 18.48 -16.51 20.13
CA ARG A 109 18.21 -17.84 20.69
C ARG A 109 18.63 -18.98 19.78
N PHE A 110 18.41 -18.84 18.47
CA PHE A 110 18.58 -19.93 17.49
C PHE A 110 19.66 -19.64 16.44
N GLY A 111 20.04 -18.38 16.21
CA GLY A 111 21.05 -18.01 15.21
C GLY A 111 20.72 -18.58 13.82
N ASP A 112 21.67 -19.31 13.24
CA ASP A 112 21.54 -19.97 11.92
C ASP A 112 20.59 -21.19 11.92
N SER A 113 20.13 -21.66 13.08
CA SER A 113 19.22 -22.82 13.17
C SER A 113 17.75 -22.46 12.88
N VAL A 114 17.46 -21.21 12.52
CA VAL A 114 16.10 -20.75 12.20
C VAL A 114 15.69 -21.27 10.82
N ARG A 115 14.58 -22.01 10.76
CA ARG A 115 13.97 -22.45 9.50
C ARG A 115 13.22 -21.30 8.83
N TYR A 116 12.98 -21.42 7.51
CA TYR A 116 12.17 -20.47 6.73
C TYR A 116 10.76 -20.25 7.30
N ASN A 117 10.20 -21.28 7.95
CA ASN A 117 8.99 -21.17 8.75
C ASN A 117 9.37 -21.35 10.22
N LEU A 118 9.24 -20.25 10.99
CA LEU A 118 9.68 -20.18 12.38
C LEU A 118 8.96 -21.20 13.27
N LEU A 119 7.64 -21.33 13.13
CA LEU A 119 6.82 -22.22 13.96
C LEU A 119 7.19 -23.70 13.69
N GLN A 120 7.43 -24.05 12.43
CA GLN A 120 7.87 -25.40 12.05
C GLN A 120 9.30 -25.75 12.50
N GLY A 121 10.09 -24.75 12.92
CA GLY A 121 11.44 -24.95 13.45
C GLY A 121 11.48 -25.23 14.95
N LEU A 122 10.38 -25.02 15.67
CA LEU A 122 10.33 -25.14 17.13
C LEU A 122 9.98 -26.58 17.56
N PRO A 123 10.49 -27.04 18.72
CA PRO A 123 10.11 -28.32 19.28
C PRO A 123 8.62 -28.32 19.68
N PRO A 124 7.92 -29.47 19.55
CA PRO A 124 6.49 -29.55 19.82
C PRO A 124 6.18 -29.21 21.28
N SER A 125 5.29 -28.25 21.49
CA SER A 125 4.82 -27.83 22.81
C SER A 125 3.34 -27.47 22.76
N ARG A 126 2.68 -27.44 23.93
CA ARG A 126 1.26 -27.02 24.01
C ARG A 126 1.07 -25.57 23.58
N ALA A 127 2.03 -24.70 23.85
CA ALA A 127 2.03 -23.31 23.43
C ALA A 127 2.18 -23.20 21.90
N LEU A 128 3.08 -23.98 21.30
CA LEU A 128 3.28 -24.02 19.85
C LEU A 128 2.02 -24.51 19.11
N LEU A 129 1.37 -25.57 19.60
CA LEU A 129 0.12 -26.05 19.00
C LEU A 129 -1.00 -24.99 19.06
N ALA A 130 -1.11 -24.26 20.16
CA ALA A 130 -2.06 -23.16 20.28
C ALA A 130 -1.69 -22.01 19.33
N ASP A 131 -0.40 -21.70 19.18
CA ASP A 131 0.11 -20.67 18.28
C ASP A 131 -0.17 -21.01 16.82
N GLU A 132 0.14 -22.25 16.38
CA GLU A 132 -0.14 -22.73 15.02
C GLU A 132 -1.64 -22.63 14.66
N LEU A 133 -2.52 -23.03 15.58
CA LEU A 133 -3.97 -22.89 15.41
C LEU A 133 -4.38 -21.42 15.30
N LEU A 134 -3.84 -20.56 16.17
CA LEU A 134 -4.19 -19.15 16.19
C LEU A 134 -3.65 -18.39 14.97
N VAL A 135 -2.44 -18.71 14.50
CA VAL A 135 -1.87 -18.22 13.24
C VAL A 135 -2.75 -18.63 12.06
N THR A 136 -3.26 -19.87 12.05
CA THR A 136 -4.18 -20.33 10.99
C THR A 136 -5.45 -19.49 10.96
N VAL A 137 -6.04 -19.19 12.13
CA VAL A 137 -7.21 -18.31 12.25
C VAL A 137 -6.86 -16.89 11.81
N GLN A 138 -5.71 -16.36 12.23
CA GLN A 138 -5.22 -15.04 11.86
C GLN A 138 -5.09 -14.89 10.35
N ILE A 139 -4.46 -15.85 9.67
CA ILE A 139 -4.30 -15.86 8.21
C ILE A 139 -5.66 -15.88 7.52
N CYS A 140 -6.63 -16.66 8.05
CA CYS A 140 -7.99 -16.66 7.52
C CYS A 140 -8.65 -15.29 7.63
N LEU A 141 -8.54 -14.61 8.77
CA LEU A 141 -9.08 -13.26 8.98
C LEU A 141 -8.39 -12.24 8.06
N SER A 142 -7.06 -12.31 7.97
CA SER A 142 -6.27 -11.45 7.08
C SER A 142 -6.65 -11.63 5.62
N MET A 143 -6.88 -12.86 5.15
CA MET A 143 -7.33 -13.13 3.78
C MET A 143 -8.72 -12.54 3.48
N VAL A 144 -9.62 -12.50 4.47
CA VAL A 144 -10.96 -11.91 4.30
C VAL A 144 -10.85 -10.39 4.12
N VAL A 145 -10.03 -9.73 4.94
CA VAL A 145 -9.84 -8.27 4.88
C VAL A 145 -9.07 -7.87 3.62
N SER A 146 -7.91 -8.47 3.39
CA SER A 146 -7.02 -8.12 2.27
C SER A 146 -7.52 -8.61 0.90
N GLY A 147 -8.14 -9.79 0.85
CA GLY A 147 -8.63 -10.38 -0.38
C GLY A 147 -9.82 -9.63 -0.99
N THR A 148 -10.52 -8.81 -0.20
CA THR A 148 -11.72 -8.08 -0.66
C THR A 148 -11.40 -7.16 -1.85
N ALA A 149 -10.26 -6.46 -1.85
CA ALA A 149 -9.85 -5.60 -2.96
C ALA A 149 -9.60 -6.41 -4.24
N LEU A 150 -8.89 -7.54 -4.12
CA LEU A 150 -8.61 -8.45 -5.23
C LEU A 150 -9.91 -9.02 -5.81
N PHE A 151 -10.83 -9.49 -4.95
CA PHE A 151 -12.10 -10.02 -5.40
C PHE A 151 -12.93 -8.97 -6.12
N GLN A 152 -12.95 -7.73 -5.62
CA GLN A 152 -13.66 -6.63 -6.28
C GLN A 152 -13.08 -6.29 -7.65
N ASP A 153 -11.76 -6.27 -7.81
CA ASP A 153 -11.10 -6.02 -9.11
C ASP A 153 -11.41 -7.13 -10.13
N VAL A 154 -11.30 -8.40 -9.72
CA VAL A 154 -11.61 -9.55 -10.58
C VAL A 154 -13.10 -9.61 -10.92
N GLU A 155 -13.99 -9.39 -9.95
CA GLU A 155 -15.45 -9.32 -10.17
C GLU A 155 -15.81 -8.20 -11.15
N HIS A 156 -15.14 -7.04 -11.06
CA HIS A 156 -15.35 -5.92 -11.97
C HIS A 156 -14.91 -6.26 -13.40
N LYS A 157 -13.72 -6.85 -13.58
CA LYS A 157 -13.20 -7.27 -14.90
C LYS A 157 -14.06 -8.35 -15.56
N LEU A 158 -14.67 -9.22 -14.77
CA LEU A 158 -15.56 -10.29 -15.25
C LEU A 158 -17.03 -9.85 -15.38
N GLY A 159 -17.37 -8.59 -15.08
CA GLY A 159 -18.73 -8.07 -15.17
C GLY A 159 -19.72 -8.74 -14.22
N VAL A 160 -19.24 -9.25 -13.07
CA VAL A 160 -20.10 -9.93 -12.09
C VAL A 160 -20.87 -8.87 -11.28
N PRO A 161 -22.20 -8.95 -11.20
CA PRO A 161 -23.00 -8.00 -10.42
C PRO A 161 -22.63 -8.06 -8.92
N LYS A 162 -22.68 -6.91 -8.24
CA LYS A 162 -22.34 -6.76 -6.81
C LYS A 162 -23.25 -7.55 -5.86
N GLU A 163 -24.39 -8.06 -6.35
CA GLU A 163 -25.31 -8.88 -5.58
C GLU A 163 -24.79 -10.31 -5.33
N PHE A 164 -25.32 -10.96 -4.29
CA PHE A 164 -24.92 -12.31 -3.90
C PHE A 164 -25.40 -13.33 -4.97
N THR A 165 -24.57 -13.57 -5.97
CA THR A 165 -24.87 -14.45 -7.09
C THR A 165 -24.02 -15.71 -7.01
N TRP A 166 -24.54 -16.86 -7.46
CA TRP A 166 -23.77 -18.10 -7.60
C TRP A 166 -22.43 -17.90 -8.33
N LYS A 167 -22.41 -17.02 -9.36
CA LYS A 167 -21.21 -16.62 -10.10
C LYS A 167 -20.10 -16.05 -9.20
N ARG A 168 -20.49 -15.26 -8.19
CA ARG A 168 -19.56 -14.67 -7.21
C ARG A 168 -18.95 -15.72 -6.30
N CYS A 169 -19.76 -16.69 -5.85
CA CYS A 169 -19.25 -17.82 -5.07
C CYS A 169 -18.23 -18.63 -5.88
N VAL A 170 -18.53 -18.94 -7.15
CA VAL A 170 -17.62 -19.69 -8.02
C VAL A 170 -16.29 -18.94 -8.22
N VAL A 171 -16.33 -17.65 -8.55
CA VAL A 171 -15.11 -16.85 -8.77
C VAL A 171 -14.24 -16.76 -7.51
N ARG A 172 -14.85 -16.50 -6.34
CA ARG A 172 -14.10 -16.43 -5.07
C ARG A 172 -13.53 -17.79 -4.70
N SER A 173 -14.30 -18.86 -4.82
CA SER A 173 -13.83 -20.22 -4.53
C SER A 173 -12.74 -20.67 -5.49
N SER A 174 -12.80 -20.30 -6.78
CA SER A 174 -11.73 -20.62 -7.73
C SER A 174 -10.43 -19.87 -7.44
N LEU A 175 -10.51 -18.59 -7.01
CA LEU A 175 -9.33 -17.82 -6.62
C LEU A 175 -8.67 -18.38 -5.35
N VAL A 176 -9.47 -18.76 -4.36
CA VAL A 176 -8.96 -19.43 -3.15
C VAL A 176 -8.34 -20.77 -3.49
N LEU A 177 -9.00 -21.58 -4.33
CA LEU A 177 -8.46 -22.85 -4.77
C LEU A 177 -7.12 -22.68 -5.49
N LEU A 178 -7.02 -21.70 -6.39
CA LEU A 178 -5.78 -21.38 -7.07
C LEU A 178 -4.68 -20.97 -6.08
N ALA A 179 -4.99 -20.13 -5.10
CA ALA A 179 -4.04 -19.74 -4.06
C ALA A 179 -3.55 -20.93 -3.23
N VAL A 180 -4.44 -21.87 -2.89
CA VAL A 180 -4.09 -23.11 -2.19
C VAL A 180 -3.18 -23.99 -3.05
N LEU A 181 -3.52 -24.19 -4.33
CA LEU A 181 -2.69 -24.97 -5.25
C LEU A 181 -1.29 -24.37 -5.41
N LEU A 182 -1.19 -23.04 -5.55
CA LEU A 182 0.10 -22.36 -5.59
C LEU A 182 0.89 -22.55 -4.29
N GLY A 183 0.23 -22.44 -3.14
CA GLY A 183 0.85 -22.67 -1.83
C GLY A 183 1.35 -24.11 -1.64
N GLU A 184 0.64 -25.10 -2.17
CA GLU A 184 1.04 -26.51 -2.10
C GLU A 184 2.20 -26.83 -3.06
N THR A 185 2.25 -26.17 -4.21
CA THR A 185 3.32 -26.40 -5.21
C THR A 185 4.68 -25.83 -4.81
N VAL A 186 4.72 -24.81 -3.94
CA VAL A 186 5.98 -24.13 -3.59
C VAL A 186 6.40 -24.43 -2.14
N PRO A 187 7.39 -25.31 -1.91
CA PRO A 187 7.81 -25.70 -0.57
C PRO A 187 8.63 -24.62 0.16
N ARG A 188 9.19 -23.64 -0.58
CA ARG A 188 10.03 -22.56 -0.05
C ARG A 188 9.32 -21.21 -0.09
N PHE A 189 8.57 -20.94 0.97
CA PHE A 189 7.77 -19.72 1.10
C PHE A 189 8.60 -18.43 1.14
N ASP A 190 9.78 -18.49 1.75
CA ASP A 190 10.77 -17.40 1.84
C ASP A 190 11.16 -16.88 0.45
N LEU A 191 11.46 -17.78 -0.48
CA LEU A 191 11.86 -17.43 -1.84
C LEU A 191 10.71 -16.79 -2.62
N VAL A 192 9.47 -17.26 -2.43
CA VAL A 192 8.29 -16.69 -3.09
C VAL A 192 8.07 -15.26 -2.63
N MET A 193 8.10 -15.01 -1.32
CA MET A 193 7.96 -13.66 -0.78
C MET A 193 9.10 -12.75 -1.23
N GLY A 194 10.34 -13.25 -1.20
CA GLY A 194 11.51 -12.52 -1.68
C GLY A 194 11.41 -12.14 -3.16
N LEU A 195 10.97 -13.07 -4.00
CA LEU A 195 10.79 -12.85 -5.43
C LEU A 195 9.64 -11.88 -5.73
N ILE A 196 8.47 -12.08 -5.12
CA ILE A 196 7.30 -11.21 -5.31
C ILE A 196 7.64 -9.79 -4.83
N GLY A 197 8.19 -9.66 -3.63
CA GLY A 197 8.54 -8.34 -3.08
C GLY A 197 9.65 -7.65 -3.85
N GLY A 198 10.70 -8.37 -4.24
CA GLY A 198 11.81 -7.81 -5.00
C GLY A 198 11.44 -7.47 -6.45
N ALA A 199 10.75 -8.36 -7.16
CA ALA A 199 10.48 -8.22 -8.59
C ALA A 199 9.18 -7.45 -8.90
N LEU A 200 8.16 -7.54 -8.05
CA LEU A 200 6.88 -6.86 -8.26
C LEU A 200 6.79 -5.61 -7.37
N THR A 201 6.87 -5.78 -6.04
CA THR A 201 6.61 -4.68 -5.11
C THR A 201 7.69 -3.59 -5.19
N GLY A 202 8.97 -3.96 -5.30
CA GLY A 202 10.09 -3.01 -5.38
C GLY A 202 9.93 -1.98 -6.51
N PRO A 203 9.79 -2.42 -7.78
CA PRO A 203 9.51 -1.51 -8.90
C PRO A 203 8.23 -0.70 -8.72
N LEU A 204 7.15 -1.29 -8.20
CA LEU A 204 5.89 -0.58 -7.95
C LEU A 204 6.08 0.55 -6.92
N MET A 205 6.89 0.34 -5.87
CA MET A 205 7.14 1.34 -4.83
C MET A 205 8.08 2.45 -5.28
N PHE A 206 9.15 2.11 -6.01
CA PHE A 206 10.21 3.08 -6.32
C PHE A 206 10.10 3.70 -7.72
N ILE A 207 9.53 3.01 -8.71
CA ILE A 207 9.50 3.46 -10.10
C ILE A 207 8.17 4.14 -10.44
N LEU A 208 7.03 3.60 -9.99
CA LEU A 208 5.73 4.16 -10.35
C LEU A 208 5.49 5.57 -9.79
N PRO A 209 5.79 5.91 -8.53
CA PRO A 209 5.48 7.26 -8.03
C PRO A 209 6.23 8.36 -8.79
N PRO A 210 7.55 8.26 -9.05
CA PRO A 210 8.25 9.22 -9.90
C PRO A 210 7.71 9.26 -11.33
N LEU A 211 7.34 8.11 -11.90
CA LEU A 211 6.80 8.04 -13.26
C LEU A 211 5.44 8.75 -13.35
N PHE A 212 4.54 8.49 -12.40
CA PHE A 212 3.25 9.18 -12.32
C PHE A 212 3.44 10.67 -12.08
N TYR A 213 4.36 11.07 -11.20
CA TYR A 213 4.68 12.46 -10.98
C TYR A 213 5.18 13.17 -12.25
N ALA A 214 6.11 12.55 -12.98
CA ALA A 214 6.64 13.08 -14.24
C ALA A 214 5.54 13.20 -15.31
N ARG A 215 4.67 12.19 -15.42
CA ARG A 215 3.53 12.21 -16.36
C ARG A 215 2.49 13.26 -15.98
N LEU A 216 2.17 13.40 -14.70
CA LEU A 216 1.26 14.42 -14.20
C LEU A 216 1.81 15.82 -14.47
N ARG A 217 3.09 16.07 -14.20
CA ARG A 217 3.75 17.34 -14.54
C ARG A 217 3.73 17.64 -16.04
N ALA A 218 3.93 16.64 -16.89
CA ALA A 218 3.86 16.82 -18.34
C ALA A 218 2.44 17.14 -18.84
N MET A 219 1.40 16.73 -18.11
CA MET A 219 -0.01 17.03 -18.41
C MET A 219 -0.50 18.36 -17.82
N GLN A 220 0.23 18.96 -16.87
CA GLN A 220 -0.08 20.29 -16.36
C GLN A 220 0.24 21.33 -17.45
N PRO A 221 -0.68 22.24 -17.80
CA PRO A 221 -0.37 23.37 -18.68
C PRO A 221 0.76 24.18 -18.05
N GLN A 222 1.92 24.24 -18.70
CA GLN A 222 2.99 25.09 -18.20
C GLN A 222 2.55 26.55 -18.30
N PRO A 223 2.65 27.36 -17.23
CA PRO A 223 2.54 28.80 -17.38
C PRO A 223 3.65 29.24 -18.34
N VAL A 224 3.26 29.96 -19.39
CA VAL A 224 4.18 30.47 -20.41
C VAL A 224 5.19 31.39 -19.72
N MET A 225 6.37 30.86 -19.38
CA MET A 225 7.49 31.69 -18.94
C MET A 225 8.07 32.37 -20.18
N VAL A 226 7.77 33.65 -20.32
CA VAL A 226 8.42 34.54 -21.28
C VAL A 226 9.89 34.65 -20.88
N ALA A 227 10.76 33.97 -21.62
CA ALA A 227 12.21 34.08 -21.45
C ALA A 227 12.69 35.46 -21.91
N VAL A 228 13.12 36.30 -20.98
CA VAL A 228 13.98 37.45 -21.27
C VAL A 228 15.42 36.91 -21.42
N GLY A 229 16.05 37.30 -22.53
CA GLY A 229 17.21 36.62 -23.10
C GLY A 229 18.51 36.72 -22.30
N GLY A 230 19.46 35.85 -22.68
CA GLY A 230 20.84 35.87 -22.20
C GLY A 230 21.59 34.60 -22.59
N THR A 231 22.47 34.73 -23.58
CA THR A 231 23.27 33.69 -24.21
C THR A 231 24.41 33.14 -23.31
N THR A 232 24.78 31.87 -23.59
CA THR A 232 26.13 31.28 -23.33
C THR A 232 26.48 30.83 -21.90
N PHE A 233 26.22 29.55 -21.54
CA PHE A 233 27.14 28.64 -20.79
C PHE A 233 26.47 27.25 -20.56
N ARG A 234 26.38 26.40 -21.60
CA ARG A 234 25.34 25.34 -21.69
C ARG A 234 25.75 23.91 -21.23
N GLY A 235 26.99 23.67 -20.80
CA GLY A 235 27.47 22.31 -20.50
C GLY A 235 27.48 21.90 -19.02
N LEU A 236 28.09 22.73 -18.16
CA LEU A 236 28.40 22.33 -16.78
C LEU A 236 27.37 22.82 -15.75
N ARG A 237 26.58 23.86 -16.10
CA ARG A 237 25.48 24.35 -15.26
C ARG A 237 24.25 23.45 -15.26
N SER A 238 24.10 22.51 -16.21
CA SER A 238 22.88 21.70 -16.30
C SER A 238 22.65 20.84 -15.06
N ASN A 239 23.67 20.13 -14.55
CA ASN A 239 23.48 19.24 -13.41
C ASN A 239 23.27 20.01 -12.09
N LEU A 240 24.00 21.12 -11.90
CA LEU A 240 23.82 21.96 -10.72
C LEU A 240 22.52 22.76 -10.77
N VAL A 241 22.08 23.23 -11.94
CA VAL A 241 20.77 23.89 -12.09
C VAL A 241 19.64 22.89 -11.92
N THR A 242 19.75 21.64 -12.36
CA THR A 242 18.72 20.63 -12.08
C THR A 242 18.65 20.28 -10.59
N ILE A 243 19.79 20.18 -9.90
CA ILE A 243 19.82 19.96 -8.45
C ILE A 243 19.29 21.18 -7.69
N LEU A 244 19.64 22.40 -8.12
CA LEU A 244 19.12 23.63 -7.53
C LEU A 244 17.62 23.80 -7.82
N ASP A 245 17.15 23.46 -9.02
CA ASP A 245 15.73 23.47 -9.41
C ASP A 245 14.93 22.48 -8.57
N ILE A 246 15.49 21.30 -8.27
CA ILE A 246 14.87 20.33 -7.37
C ILE A 246 14.73 20.91 -5.97
N HIS A 247 15.75 21.63 -5.47
CA HIS A 247 15.70 22.24 -4.15
C HIS A 247 14.73 23.43 -4.09
N THR A 248 14.73 24.32 -5.09
CA THR A 248 13.79 25.46 -5.16
C THR A 248 12.36 25.03 -5.47
N THR A 249 12.13 23.90 -6.16
CA THR A 249 10.78 23.35 -6.33
C THR A 249 10.23 22.69 -5.08
N VAL A 250 11.09 22.18 -4.18
CA VAL A 250 10.66 21.70 -2.85
C VAL A 250 10.23 22.88 -1.97
N ASP A 251 10.99 23.98 -1.97
CA ASP A 251 10.62 25.20 -1.21
C ASP A 251 9.33 25.85 -1.77
N GLY A 252 9.19 25.92 -3.09
CA GLY A 252 7.95 26.38 -3.73
C GLY A 252 6.74 25.46 -3.47
N PHE A 253 6.98 24.17 -3.19
CA PHE A 253 5.94 23.23 -2.81
C PHE A 253 5.50 23.41 -1.35
N GLU A 254 6.41 23.73 -0.43
CA GLU A 254 6.02 24.11 0.95
C GLU A 254 5.18 25.39 0.96
N ASP A 255 5.48 26.34 0.08
CA ASP A 255 4.72 27.59 -0.04
C ASP A 255 3.35 27.40 -0.70
N LEU A 256 3.24 26.53 -1.72
CA LEU A 256 1.95 26.18 -2.30
C LEU A 256 1.11 25.31 -1.35
N ARG A 257 1.76 24.44 -0.57
CA ARG A 257 1.11 23.66 0.49
C ARG A 257 0.63 24.57 1.63
N SER A 258 1.40 25.60 2.01
CA SER A 258 1.02 26.57 3.03
C SER A 258 -0.15 27.45 2.56
N GLN A 259 -0.16 27.85 1.29
CA GLN A 259 -1.28 28.58 0.67
C GLN A 259 -2.54 27.72 0.51
N ALA A 260 -2.41 26.45 0.15
CA ALA A 260 -3.55 25.54 0.06
C ALA A 260 -4.15 25.24 1.44
N LEU A 261 -3.33 25.19 2.49
CA LEU A 261 -3.77 25.03 3.88
C LEU A 261 -4.39 26.31 4.46
N SER A 262 -3.99 27.50 3.99
CA SER A 262 -4.60 28.77 4.41
C SER A 262 -5.91 29.09 3.67
N ALA A 263 -6.06 28.63 2.42
CA ALA A 263 -7.27 28.80 1.62
C ALA A 263 -8.47 27.96 2.14
N ASP A 264 -8.22 26.81 2.78
CA ASP A 264 -9.28 26.00 3.43
C ASP A 264 -9.91 26.70 4.65
N ASN A 265 -9.34 27.82 5.15
CA ASN A 265 -9.81 28.54 6.34
C ASN A 265 -10.62 29.83 6.06
N TYR A 266 -10.73 30.28 4.81
CA TYR A 266 -11.54 31.44 4.45
C TYR A 266 -12.49 31.10 3.29
N GLY A 267 -13.58 30.41 3.63
CA GLY A 267 -14.71 30.28 2.72
C GLY A 267 -15.47 31.59 2.62
N THR A 268 -15.27 32.38 1.56
CA THR A 268 -16.30 33.22 0.90
C THR A 268 -15.70 33.98 -0.29
N PHE A 269 -16.05 33.59 -1.52
CA PHE A 269 -15.87 34.48 -2.68
C PHE A 269 -17.11 35.38 -2.80
N VAL A 270 -16.98 36.64 -2.35
CA VAL A 270 -17.89 37.72 -2.69
C VAL A 270 -17.53 38.21 -4.10
N ASN A 271 -18.50 38.21 -5.00
CA ASN A 271 -18.37 38.67 -6.37
C ASN A 271 -18.67 40.17 -6.45
N THR A 272 -17.64 41.01 -6.62
CA THR A 272 -17.79 42.43 -6.93
C THR A 272 -17.25 42.72 -8.33
N ASN A 273 -18.17 42.93 -9.28
CA ASN A 273 -18.30 44.21 -10.00
C ASN A 273 -19.23 44.08 -11.22
N LYS A 274 -20.30 44.89 -11.20
CA LYS A 274 -21.07 45.32 -12.37
C LYS A 274 -20.56 46.70 -12.79
N ALA A 275 -20.19 46.87 -14.06
CA ALA A 275 -20.67 47.95 -14.96
C ALA A 275 -20.01 47.84 -16.37
N SER A 276 -20.88 47.94 -17.38
CA SER A 276 -20.73 47.84 -18.87
C SER A 276 -20.13 49.15 -19.49
N PRO A 277 -20.02 49.41 -20.84
CA PRO A 277 -20.52 48.67 -22.02
C PRO A 277 -19.69 48.68 -23.35
N HIS A 278 -20.23 47.95 -24.35
CA HIS A 278 -20.05 48.02 -25.83
C HIS A 278 -18.83 47.35 -26.50
N HIS A 279 -19.06 46.26 -27.26
CA HIS A 279 -19.13 46.25 -28.74
C HIS A 279 -19.60 44.87 -29.26
N ARG A 280 -20.16 44.84 -30.47
CA ARG A 280 -20.88 43.74 -31.14
C ARG A 280 -19.96 42.86 -31.97
N ASP A 281 -20.42 41.61 -32.20
CA ASP A 281 -20.11 40.63 -33.27
C ASP A 281 -18.62 40.19 -33.38
N GLU A 282 -18.23 38.92 -33.49
CA GLU A 282 -18.54 37.95 -34.53
C GLU A 282 -17.86 36.58 -34.21
N ILE A 283 -18.44 35.50 -34.74
CA ILE A 283 -17.78 34.25 -35.17
C ILE A 283 -17.48 33.17 -34.10
N PHE A 284 -18.45 32.26 -34.01
CA PHE A 284 -18.25 30.82 -33.85
C PHE A 284 -17.15 30.31 -34.80
N ASP A 285 -16.04 29.80 -34.26
CA ASP A 285 -15.52 28.48 -34.63
C ASP A 285 -14.40 28.05 -33.68
N SER A 286 -14.67 27.13 -32.75
CA SER A 286 -13.62 26.33 -32.12
C SER A 286 -14.18 25.03 -31.53
N PRO A 287 -13.66 23.85 -31.91
CA PRO A 287 -14.20 22.54 -31.56
C PRO A 287 -13.81 22.11 -30.14
N ARG A 288 -14.24 22.88 -29.13
CA ARG A 288 -14.00 22.58 -27.70
C ARG A 288 -15.28 22.48 -26.85
N ALA A 289 -16.45 22.59 -27.47
CA ALA A 289 -17.73 22.46 -26.76
C ALA A 289 -18.06 21.01 -26.31
N HIS A 290 -17.43 19.99 -26.89
CA HIS A 290 -17.75 18.59 -26.56
C HIS A 290 -17.03 18.02 -25.33
N LEU A 291 -16.03 18.72 -24.76
CA LEU A 291 -15.27 18.19 -23.60
C LEU A 291 -15.78 18.68 -22.24
N LEU A 292 -16.61 19.73 -22.20
CA LEU A 292 -17.16 20.26 -20.96
C LEU A 292 -18.50 19.63 -20.55
N GLN A 293 -19.14 18.88 -21.45
CA GLN A 293 -20.42 18.22 -21.17
C GLN A 293 -20.28 16.84 -20.51
N ASN A 294 -19.08 16.22 -20.54
CA ASN A 294 -18.81 14.96 -19.84
C ASN A 294 -18.31 15.13 -18.39
N ALA A 295 -17.90 16.35 -18.00
CA ALA A 295 -17.43 16.61 -16.64
C ALA A 295 -18.58 16.82 -15.62
N SER A 296 -19.80 17.07 -16.10
CA SER A 296 -20.99 17.20 -15.24
C SER A 296 -21.66 15.85 -14.90
N TYR A 297 -21.29 14.76 -15.55
CA TYR A 297 -21.88 13.43 -15.29
C TYR A 297 -21.21 12.65 -14.15
N PHE A 298 -20.01 13.06 -13.71
CA PHE A 298 -19.27 12.41 -12.61
C PHE A 298 -19.47 13.07 -11.24
N ARG A 299 -20.36 14.07 -11.14
CA ARG A 299 -20.63 14.76 -9.86
C ARG A 299 -21.82 14.19 -9.09
N GLU A 300 -22.61 13.30 -9.69
CA GLU A 300 -23.69 12.61 -8.98
C GLU A 300 -23.71 11.11 -9.33
N GLN A 301 -22.87 10.34 -8.62
CA GLN A 301 -23.04 8.92 -8.25
C GLN A 301 -21.98 8.56 -7.20
#